data_AF-A0A545BBK3-F1
#
_entry.id   AF-A0A545BBK3-F1
#
_cell.length_a   1.000
_cell.length_b   1.000
_cell.length_c   1.000
_cell.angle_alpha   90.00
_cell.angle_beta   90.00
_cell.angle_gamma   90.00
#
_symmetry.space_group_name_H-M   'P 1'
#
loop_
_entity.id
_entity.type
_entity.pdbx_description
1 polymer ?
#
loop_
_entity_poly.entity_id
_entity_poly.type
_entity_poly.pdbx_seq_one_letter_code
_entity_poly.pdbx_strand_id
1 'polypeptide(L)'
;MAIKKRSASDRARDEAIEAFGNGAEPLLAQPIVGIDRNAPVRPKVTPELSDSRDKGNPRTMLLRFDEDRELVDLLAVVAKLEGRKKHPMALRALRIGLEQVRDSYE
;
A
#
# COMPACT_ATOMS: atom_id res chain seq x y z
N MET A 1 14.97 -31.97 -44.09
CA MET A 1 14.41 -30.93 -43.19
C MET A 1 13.86 -29.80 -44.05
N ALA A 2 12.55 -29.56 -44.02
CA ALA A 2 11.91 -28.54 -44.86
C ALA A 2 11.96 -27.18 -44.15
N ILE A 3 12.62 -26.19 -44.75
CA ILE A 3 12.67 -24.81 -44.26
C ILE A 3 11.35 -24.15 -44.65
N LYS A 4 10.43 -24.02 -43.68
CA LYS A 4 9.17 -23.31 -43.85
C LYS A 4 9.47 -21.84 -44.20
N LYS A 5 9.12 -21.43 -45.41
CA LYS A 5 9.33 -20.06 -45.91
C LYS A 5 8.63 -19.06 -44.98
N ARG A 6 9.40 -18.12 -44.42
CA ARG A 6 8.91 -17.03 -43.55
C ARG A 6 7.86 -16.21 -44.27
N SER A 7 6.76 -15.90 -43.59
CA SER A 7 5.61 -15.21 -44.16
C SER A 7 5.82 -13.69 -44.18
N ALA A 8 5.10 -12.96 -45.04
CA ALA A 8 5.18 -11.49 -45.10
C ALA A 8 4.84 -10.81 -43.76
N SER A 9 4.04 -11.48 -42.92
CA SER A 9 3.70 -11.05 -41.56
C SER A 9 4.91 -11.05 -40.62
N ASP A 10 5.88 -11.95 -40.83
CA ASP A 10 7.06 -12.03 -39.95
C ASP A 10 8.01 -10.87 -40.25
N ARG A 11 8.17 -10.52 -41.54
CA ARG A 11 8.96 -9.34 -41.96
C ARG A 11 8.39 -8.03 -41.43
N ALA A 12 7.06 -7.87 -41.49
CA ALA A 12 6.40 -6.67 -40.97
C ALA A 12 6.52 -6.54 -39.43
N ARG A 13 6.61 -7.66 -38.70
CA ARG A 13 6.90 -7.64 -37.26
C ARG A 13 8.35 -7.27 -36.99
N ASP A 14 9.29 -7.81 -37.75
CA ASP A 14 10.71 -7.51 -37.59
C ASP A 14 11.00 -6.02 -37.88
N GLU A 15 10.39 -5.45 -38.93
CA GLU A 15 10.48 -4.01 -39.25
C GLU A 15 9.86 -3.12 -38.17
N ALA A 16 8.74 -3.54 -37.56
CA ALA A 16 8.13 -2.80 -36.44
C ALA A 16 8.98 -2.85 -35.16
N ILE A 17 9.70 -3.94 -34.92
CA ILE A 17 10.62 -4.09 -33.78
C ILE A 17 11.87 -3.22 -33.99
N GLU A 18 12.43 -3.18 -35.21
CA GLU A 18 13.54 -2.28 -35.55
C GLU A 18 13.14 -0.81 -35.40
N ALA A 19 11.93 -0.42 -35.81
CA ALA A 19 11.41 0.94 -35.63
C ALA A 19 11.23 1.32 -34.15
N PHE A 20 10.84 0.37 -33.28
CA PHE A 20 10.77 0.60 -31.83
C PHE A 20 12.16 0.72 -31.19
N GLY A 21 13.13 -0.07 -31.65
CA GLY A 21 14.53 -0.03 -31.18
C GLY A 21 15.28 1.24 -31.58
N ASN A 22 14.89 1.89 -32.68
CA ASN A 22 15.55 3.09 -33.21
C ASN A 22 15.06 4.41 -32.57
N GLY A 23 14.11 4.36 -31.62
CA GLY A 23 13.62 5.51 -30.87
C GLY A 23 14.46 5.87 -29.63
N ALA A 24 15.53 5.14 -29.34
CA ALA A 24 16.39 5.36 -28.19
C ALA A 24 17.73 6.01 -28.61
N GLU A 25 17.68 7.24 -29.14
CA GLU A 25 18.87 8.10 -29.14
C GLU A 25 19.18 8.53 -27.70
N PRO A 26 20.40 8.28 -27.18
CA PRO A 26 20.81 8.87 -25.91
C PRO A 26 21.21 10.32 -26.18
N LEU A 27 20.33 11.27 -25.84
CA LEU A 27 20.69 12.68 -25.70
C LEU A 27 21.65 12.85 -24.51
N LEU A 28 22.92 12.52 -24.73
CA LEU A 28 24.04 12.90 -23.86
C LEU A 28 24.33 14.38 -24.07
N ALA A 29 23.58 15.25 -23.40
CA ALA A 29 24.03 16.62 -23.16
C ALA A 29 23.32 17.30 -21.97
N GLN A 30 24.17 17.74 -21.04
CA GLN A 30 24.03 18.78 -20.01
C GLN A 30 23.66 18.36 -18.57
N PRO A 31 24.47 18.77 -17.56
CA PRO A 31 24.13 18.58 -16.16
C PRO A 31 23.03 19.58 -15.81
N ILE A 32 21.79 19.10 -15.77
CA ILE A 32 20.69 19.90 -15.28
C ILE A 32 20.87 20.03 -13.77
N VAL A 33 21.21 21.27 -13.41
CA VAL A 33 21.22 21.87 -12.07
C VAL A 33 20.25 21.20 -11.12
N GLY A 34 20.78 20.85 -9.94
CA GLY A 34 20.14 20.21 -8.80
C GLY A 34 18.61 20.20 -8.81
N ILE A 35 18.04 19.07 -9.23
CA ILE A 35 16.75 18.65 -8.70
C ILE A 35 17.05 18.31 -7.25
N ASP A 36 16.80 19.27 -6.36
CA ASP A 36 16.75 19.04 -4.93
C ASP A 36 15.73 17.91 -4.74
N ARG A 37 16.25 16.70 -4.60
CA ARG A 37 15.43 15.51 -4.33
C ARG A 37 14.80 15.86 -3.00
N ASN A 38 13.52 16.23 -3.06
CA ASN A 38 12.67 16.39 -1.90
C ASN A 38 12.67 15.02 -1.20
N ALA A 39 13.67 14.83 -0.35
CA ALA A 39 13.83 13.64 0.44
C ALA A 39 12.53 13.51 1.22
N PRO A 40 11.97 12.30 1.37
CA PRO A 40 10.82 12.14 2.24
C PRO A 40 11.22 12.73 3.60
N VAL A 41 10.61 13.87 3.95
CA VAL A 41 10.84 14.54 5.22
C VAL A 41 10.33 13.56 6.26
N ARG A 42 11.27 12.83 6.88
CA ARG A 42 10.95 11.97 8.01
C ARG A 42 10.36 12.92 9.05
N PRO A 43 9.08 12.77 9.46
CA PRO A 43 8.55 13.59 10.51
C PRO A 43 9.44 13.40 11.72
N LYS A 44 10.16 14.45 12.09
CA LYS A 44 11.08 14.50 13.23
C LYS A 44 10.30 14.74 14.54
N VAL A 45 9.00 14.46 14.51
CA VAL A 45 8.13 14.52 15.66
C VAL A 45 8.17 13.13 16.27
N THR A 46 9.05 12.96 17.24
CA THR A 46 8.75 12.02 18.32
C THR A 46 7.42 12.50 18.89
N PRO A 47 6.36 11.70 18.93
CA PRO A 47 5.17 12.09 19.68
C PRO A 47 5.65 12.34 21.10
N GLU A 48 5.67 13.60 21.51
CA GLU A 48 5.84 13.99 22.90
C GLU A 48 4.85 13.15 23.68
N LEU A 49 5.33 12.42 24.69
CA LEU A 49 4.47 11.77 25.65
C LEU A 49 3.65 12.91 26.23
N SER A 50 2.40 13.05 25.81
CA SER A 50 1.48 14.07 26.29
C SER A 50 1.11 13.71 27.71
N ASP A 51 2.08 13.92 28.60
CA ASP A 51 1.88 13.94 30.02
C ASP A 51 0.86 15.06 30.28
N SER A 52 -0.25 14.72 30.92
CA SER A 52 -1.28 15.64 31.45
C SER A 52 -2.44 16.14 30.55
N ARG A 53 -3.19 15.26 29.87
CA ARG A 53 -4.64 15.52 29.61
C ARG A 53 -5.46 14.23 29.77
N ASP A 54 -6.34 14.19 30.79
CA ASP A 54 -7.17 13.05 31.22
C ASP A 54 -6.42 11.79 31.68
N LYS A 55 -5.87 11.81 32.91
CA LYS A 55 -5.33 10.58 33.55
C LYS A 55 -6.40 9.49 33.80
N GLY A 56 -7.68 9.78 33.57
CA GLY A 56 -8.78 8.82 33.77
C GLY A 56 -9.08 7.93 32.56
N ASN A 57 -8.88 8.41 31.33
CA ASN A 57 -9.30 7.69 30.11
C ASN A 57 -8.27 7.83 28.99
N PRO A 58 -7.49 6.77 28.66
CA PRO A 58 -6.59 6.81 27.51
C PRO A 58 -7.39 6.97 26.21
N ARG A 59 -7.12 8.06 25.47
CA ARG A 59 -7.79 8.35 24.19
C ARG A 59 -7.25 7.53 23.03
N THR A 60 -6.06 6.95 23.18
CA THR A 60 -5.37 6.20 22.13
C THR A 60 -4.84 4.89 22.70
N MET A 61 -5.04 3.80 21.97
CA MET A 61 -4.51 2.49 22.31
C MET A 61 -3.96 1.80 21.06
N LEU A 62 -2.80 1.16 21.20
CA LEU A 62 -2.23 0.32 20.15
C LEU A 62 -2.74 -1.11 20.30
N LEU A 63 -3.48 -1.59 19.30
CA LEU A 63 -3.88 -2.99 19.22
C LEU A 63 -2.75 -3.81 18.60
N ARG A 64 -2.33 -4.86 19.31
CA ARG A 64 -1.35 -5.85 18.83
C ARG A 64 -2.06 -7.17 18.54
N PHE A 65 -1.66 -7.84 17.47
CA PHE A 65 -2.26 -9.08 16.99
C PHE A 65 -1.22 -10.21 16.94
N ASP A 66 -0.28 -10.21 17.88
CA ASP A 66 0.98 -10.97 17.78
C ASP A 66 0.75 -12.48 17.61
N GLU A 67 -0.29 -13.03 18.22
CA GLU A 67 -0.62 -14.46 18.19
C GLU A 67 -1.84 -14.79 17.29
N ASP A 68 -2.65 -13.79 16.93
CA ASP A 68 -3.92 -13.97 16.23
C ASP A 68 -3.85 -13.40 14.81
N ARG A 69 -3.19 -14.14 13.92
CA ARG A 69 -3.09 -13.78 12.50
C ARG A 69 -4.41 -13.91 11.77
N GLU A 70 -5.23 -14.89 12.16
CA GLU A 70 -6.52 -15.16 11.53
C GLU A 70 -7.48 -13.97 11.70
N LEU A 71 -7.47 -13.34 12.87
CA LEU A 71 -8.24 -12.12 13.13
C LEU A 71 -7.82 -10.94 12.24
N VAL A 72 -6.53 -10.80 11.97
CA VAL A 72 -6.01 -9.73 11.08
C VAL A 72 -6.46 -9.97 9.64
N ASP A 73 -6.44 -11.22 9.19
CA ASP A 73 -6.87 -11.59 7.84
C ASP A 73 -8.37 -11.40 7.69
N LEU A 74 -9.16 -11.84 8.68
CA LEU A 74 -10.61 -11.62 8.71
C LEU A 74 -10.94 -10.12 8.67
N LEU A 75 -10.28 -9.32 9.50
CA LEU A 75 -10.46 -7.86 9.51
C LEU A 75 -10.14 -7.25 8.13
N ALA A 76 -9.09 -7.74 7.46
CA ALA A 76 -8.71 -7.25 6.14
C ALA A 76 -9.77 -7.59 5.08
N VAL A 77 -10.32 -8.81 5.12
CA VAL A 77 -11.40 -9.24 4.22
C VAL A 77 -12.66 -8.41 4.45
N VAL A 78 -13.11 -8.27 5.70
CA VAL A 78 -14.33 -7.51 6.04
C VAL A 78 -14.17 -6.03 5.68
N ALA A 79 -13.01 -5.43 5.97
CA ALA A 79 -12.73 -4.04 5.59
C ALA A 79 -12.82 -3.84 4.07
N LYS A 80 -12.33 -4.79 3.27
CA LYS A 80 -12.43 -4.77 1.81
C LYS A 80 -13.87 -4.87 1.33
N LEU A 81 -14.67 -5.75 1.94
CA LEU A 81 -16.10 -5.91 1.60
C LEU A 81 -16.92 -4.65 1.91
N GLU A 82 -16.65 -3.99 3.04
CA GLU A 82 -17.35 -2.76 3.44
C GLU A 82 -16.78 -1.49 2.75
N GLY A 83 -15.70 -1.63 1.96
CA GLY A 83 -15.05 -0.50 1.28
C GLY A 83 -14.38 0.49 2.24
N ARG A 84 -13.93 0.03 3.41
CA ARG A 84 -13.33 0.86 4.47
C ARG A 84 -11.87 0.48 4.74
N LYS A 85 -11.16 1.37 5.44
CA LYS A 85 -9.80 1.09 5.94
C LYS A 85 -9.85 0.14 7.14
N LYS A 86 -8.78 -0.62 7.37
CA LYS A 86 -8.68 -1.60 8.48
C LYS A 86 -8.89 -0.97 9.85
N HIS A 87 -8.33 0.21 10.11
CA HIS A 87 -8.42 0.87 11.42
C HIS A 87 -9.86 1.23 11.85
N PRO A 88 -10.65 2.00 11.08
CA PRO A 88 -12.05 2.27 11.44
C PRO A 88 -12.90 1.00 11.49
N MET A 89 -12.57 -0.01 10.68
CA MET A 89 -13.25 -1.30 10.75
C MET A 89 -12.96 -2.03 12.06
N ALA A 90 -11.71 -2.00 12.54
CA ALA A 90 -11.33 -2.60 13.81
C ALA A 90 -12.05 -1.95 14.99
N LEU A 91 -12.13 -0.62 15.01
CA LEU A 91 -12.86 0.12 16.04
C LEU A 91 -14.36 -0.20 16.03
N ARG A 92 -14.96 -0.33 14.84
CA ARG A 92 -16.36 -0.74 14.69
C ARG A 92 -16.60 -2.14 15.23
N ALA A 93 -15.77 -3.11 14.83
CA ALA A 93 -15.87 -4.49 15.29
C ALA A 93 -15.69 -4.58 16.81
N LEU A 94 -14.70 -3.88 17.36
CA LEU A 94 -14.45 -3.82 18.80
C LEU A 94 -15.66 -3.27 19.56
N ARG A 95 -16.27 -2.18 19.06
CA ARG A 95 -17.47 -1.61 19.68
C ARG A 95 -18.62 -2.61 19.75
N ILE A 96 -18.93 -3.25 18.62
CA ILE A 96 -20.01 -4.25 18.54
C ILE A 96 -19.72 -5.43 19.48
N GLY A 97 -18.47 -5.93 19.49
CA GLY A 97 -18.06 -7.02 20.36
C GLY A 97 -18.18 -6.66 21.84
N LEU A 98 -17.77 -5.45 22.24
CA LEU A 98 -17.89 -5.00 23.64
C LEU A 98 -19.35 -4.80 24.06
N GLU A 99 -20.21 -4.32 23.18
CA GLU A 99 -21.66 -4.22 23.42
C GLU A 99 -22.24 -5.63 23.68
N GLN A 100 -21.93 -6.61 22.84
CA GLN A 100 -22.37 -8.00 23.03
C GLN A 100 -21.84 -8.65 24.31
N VAL A 101 -20.56 -8.42 24.62
CA VAL A 101 -19.94 -8.94 25.84
C VAL A 101 -20.59 -8.33 27.08
N ARG A 102 -20.83 -7.01 27.10
CA ARG A 102 -21.53 -6.35 28.20
C ARG A 102 -22.92 -6.95 28.42
N ASP A 103 -23.69 -7.09 27.35
CA ASP A 103 -25.06 -7.62 27.40
C ASP A 103 -25.09 -9.09 27.87
N SER A 104 -23.97 -9.81 27.86
CA SER A 104 -23.86 -11.18 28.39
C SER A 104 -23.66 -11.25 29.91
N TYR A 105 -23.38 -10.13 30.58
CA TYR A 105 -23.20 -10.03 32.04
C TYR A 105 -24.38 -9.36 32.77
N GLU A 106 -25.38 -8.85 32.03
CA GLU A 106 -26.63 -8.29 32.57
C GLU A 106 -27.76 -9.34 32.52
#